data_AF-A0A7C5JU89-F1
#
_entry.id   AF-A0A7C5JU89-F1
#
_cell.length_a   1.000
_cell.length_b   1.000
_cell.length_c   1.000
_cell.angle_alpha   90.00
_cell.angle_beta   90.00
_cell.angle_gamma   90.00
#
_symmetry.space_group_name_H-M   'P 1'
#
loop_
_entity.id
_entity.type
_entity.pdbx_description
1 polymer ?
#
loop_
_entity_poly.entity_id
_entity_poly.type
_entity_poly.pdbx_seq_one_letter_code
_entity_poly.pdbx_strand_id
1 'polypeptide(L)' 'MVVPTSRRAFLSGMRAQLPLLLGVVPFGVIFGALAVSEGIPPWEAQALSLFVFAGSAQFIAVGLIAGGTP' A
#
# COMPACT_ATOMS: atom_id res chain seq x y z
N MET A 1 29.35 18.98 -10.98
CA MET A 1 28.23 18.12 -10.54
C MET A 1 27.72 18.68 -9.21
N VAL A 2 26.57 19.37 -9.20
CA VAL A 2 26.03 19.94 -7.95
C VAL A 2 25.19 18.86 -7.28
N VAL A 3 25.64 18.36 -6.13
CA VAL A 3 24.87 17.37 -5.34
C VAL A 3 23.73 18.11 -4.65
N PRO A 4 22.46 17.77 -4.92
CA PRO A 4 21.34 18.39 -4.22
C PRO A 4 21.39 18.04 -2.74
N THR A 5 20.98 18.97 -1.88
CA THR A 5 20.84 18.70 -0.44
C THR A 5 19.87 17.54 -0.22
N SER A 6 20.08 16.72 0.82
CA SER A 6 19.25 15.52 1.10
C SER A 6 17.76 15.83 1.13
N ARG A 7 17.38 17.00 1.69
CA ARG A 7 15.99 17.49 1.71
C ARG A 7 15.43 17.73 0.31
N ARG A 8 16.23 18.33 -0.59
CA ARG A 8 15.82 18.63 -1.96
C ARG A 8 15.69 17.35 -2.78
N ALA A 9 16.58 16.39 -2.59
CA ALA A 9 16.50 15.07 -3.22
C ALA A 9 15.24 14.30 -2.78
N PHE A 10 14.95 14.26 -1.48
CA PHE A 10 13.75 13.61 -0.94
C PHE A 10 12.45 14.22 -1.49
N LEU A 11 12.32 15.55 -1.44
CA LEU A 11 11.15 16.24 -1.98
C LEU A 11 11.00 16.08 -3.50
N SER A 12 12.11 15.96 -4.23
CA SER A 12 12.08 15.66 -5.66
C SER A 12 11.55 14.25 -5.91
N GLY A 13 11.99 13.26 -5.12
CA GLY A 13 11.49 11.88 -5.19
C GLY A 13 10.00 11.78 -4.89
N MET A 14 9.52 12.47 -3.84
CA MET A 14 8.09 12.53 -3.52
C MET A 14 7.27 13.08 -4.69
N ARG A 15 7.72 14.18 -5.32
CA ARG A 15 7.03 14.76 -6.48
C ARG A 15 7.04 13.83 -7.69
N ALA A 16 8.15 13.12 -7.92
CA ALA A 16 8.27 12.16 -9.00
C ALA A 16 7.33 10.94 -8.81
N GLN A 17 6.95 10.61 -7.57
CA GLN A 17 5.99 9.54 -7.26
C GLN A 17 4.52 9.95 -7.48
N LEU A 18 4.19 11.25 -7.46
CA LEU A 18 2.80 11.71 -7.56
C LEU A 18 2.04 11.17 -8.79
N PRO A 19 2.61 11.17 -10.02
CA PRO A 19 1.91 10.63 -11.18
C PRO A 19 1.64 9.12 -11.08
N LEU A 20 2.50 8.36 -10.39
CA LEU A 20 2.32 6.91 -10.18
C LEU A 20 1.15 6.62 -9.25
N LEU A 21 0.83 7.52 -8.32
CA LEU A 21 -0.30 7.36 -7.40
C LEU A 21 -1.64 7.22 -8.16
N LEU A 22 -1.77 7.79 -9.35
CA LEU A 22 -2.97 7.61 -10.17
C LEU A 22 -3.24 6.14 -10.52
N GLY A 23 -2.17 5.34 -10.69
CA GLY A 23 -2.29 3.89 -10.90
C GLY A 23 -2.49 3.11 -9.59
N VAL A 24 -1.91 3.58 -8.48
CA VAL A 24 -1.95 2.89 -7.18
C VAL A 24 -3.25 3.14 -6.43
N VAL A 25 -3.91 4.28 -6.61
CA VAL A 25 -5.17 4.62 -5.91
C VAL A 25 -6.28 3.61 -6.21
N PRO A 26 -6.59 3.25 -7.48
CA PRO A 26 -7.58 2.22 -7.78
C PRO A 26 -7.25 0.88 -7.14
N PHE A 27 -5.97 0.50 -7.13
CA PHE A 27 -5.51 -0.73 -6.47
C PHE A 27 -5.80 -0.71 -4.96
N GLY A 28 -5.47 0.39 -4.28
CA GLY A 28 -5.76 0.55 -2.85
C GLY A 28 -7.26 0.51 -2.54
N VAL A 29 -8.10 1.06 -3.42
CA VAL A 29 -9.57 0.98 -3.30
C VAL A 29 -10.05 -0.46 -3.42
N ILE A 30 -9.55 -1.24 -4.39
CA ILE A 30 -9.92 -2.64 -4.58
C ILE A 30 -9.52 -3.48 -3.36
N PHE A 31 -8.28 -3.30 -2.87
CA PHE A 31 -7.80 -3.98 -1.67
C PHE A 31 -8.63 -3.61 -0.43
N GLY A 32 -8.89 -2.32 -0.23
CA GLY A 32 -9.70 -1.84 0.90
C GLY A 32 -11.13 -2.36 0.87
N ALA A 33 -11.75 -2.40 -0.31
CA ALA A 33 -13.09 -2.98 -0.49
C ALA A 33 -13.12 -4.47 -0.13
N LEU A 34 -12.08 -5.23 -0.53
CA LEU A 34 -11.94 -6.64 -0.16
C LEU A 34 -11.74 -6.82 1.35
N ALA A 35 -10.85 -6.04 1.98
CA ALA A 35 -10.61 -6.13 3.40
C ALA A 35 -11.88 -5.82 4.22
N VAL A 36 -12.66 -4.82 3.79
CA VAL A 36 -13.94 -4.48 4.41
C VAL A 36 -14.97 -5.60 4.24
N SER A 37 -15.06 -6.22 3.05
CA SER A 37 -16.01 -7.32 2.82
C SER A 37 -15.72 -8.56 3.65
N GLU A 38 -14.44 -8.79 3.97
CA GLU A 38 -13.97 -9.91 4.79
C GLU A 38 -13.96 -9.59 6.29
N GLY A 39 -14.46 -8.41 6.69
CA GLY A 39 -14.54 -8.01 8.10
C GLY A 39 -13.18 -7.72 8.75
N ILE A 40 -12.13 -7.49 7.95
CA ILE A 40 -10.80 -7.17 8.48
C ILE A 40 -10.81 -5.76 9.11
N PRO A 41 -10.31 -5.61 10.35
CA PRO A 41 -10.20 -4.32 10.99
C PRO A 41 -9.39 -3.31 10.15
N PRO A 42 -9.81 -2.04 10.04
CA PRO A 42 -9.11 -1.07 9.20
C PRO A 42 -7.61 -0.92 9.52
N TRP A 43 -7.23 -1.01 10.79
CA TRP A 43 -5.82 -0.89 11.18
C TRP A 43 -4.96 -2.05 10.68
N GLU A 44 -5.50 -3.27 10.57
CA GLU A 44 -4.81 -4.45 10.03
C GLU A 44 -4.63 -4.31 8.51
N ALA A 45 -5.68 -3.88 7.81
CA ALA A 45 -5.61 -3.59 6.37
C ALA A 45 -4.56 -2.49 6.06
N GLN A 46 -4.49 -1.44 6.89
CA GLN A 46 -3.46 -0.41 6.77
C GLN A 46 -2.07 -0.94 7.12
N ALA A 47 -1.93 -1.82 8.10
CA ALA A 47 -0.66 -2.46 8.44
C ALA A 47 -0.14 -3.32 7.27
N LEU A 48 -1.02 -4.09 6.61
CA LEU A 48 -0.69 -4.80 5.38
C LEU A 48 -0.17 -3.85 4.31
N SER A 49 -0.76 -2.67 4.16
CA SER A 49 -0.30 -1.64 3.20
C SER A 49 1.01 -0.97 3.58
N LEU A 50 1.30 -0.87 4.88
CA LEU A 50 2.52 -0.24 5.38
C LEU A 50 3.73 -1.16 5.31
N PHE A 51 3.54 -2.46 5.58
CA PHE A 51 4.62 -3.43 5.71
C PHE A 51 4.77 -4.37 4.52
N VAL A 52 3.70 -4.64 3.76
CA VAL A 52 3.71 -5.58 2.63
C VAL A 52 3.62 -4.83 1.31
N PHE A 53 4.75 -4.65 0.65
CA PHE A 53 4.84 -3.99 -0.66
C PHE A 53 4.44 -4.90 -1.84
N ALA A 54 4.31 -6.20 -1.60
CA ALA A 54 3.90 -7.18 -2.61
C ALA A 54 2.37 -7.22 -2.74
N GLY A 55 1.85 -6.50 -3.74
CA GLY A 55 0.40 -6.33 -3.90
C GLY A 55 -0.40 -7.65 -3.93
N SER A 56 0.04 -8.65 -4.71
CA SER A 56 -0.62 -9.96 -4.77
C SER A 56 -0.67 -10.68 -3.43
N ALA A 57 0.38 -10.54 -2.60
CA ALA A 57 0.43 -11.16 -1.28
C ALA A 57 -0.60 -10.52 -0.33
N GLN A 58 -0.92 -9.23 -0.48
CA GLN A 58 -1.94 -8.58 0.33
C GLN A 58 -3.34 -9.18 0.10
N PHE A 59 -3.68 -9.48 -1.16
CA PHE A 59 -4.96 -10.13 -1.50
C PHE A 59 -5.05 -11.55 -0.94
N ILE A 60 -3.97 -12.33 -1.07
CA ILE A 60 -3.90 -13.68 -0.50
C ILE A 60 -4.01 -13.61 1.04
N ALA A 61 -3.28 -12.68 1.67
CA ALA A 61 -3.27 -12.51 3.12
C ALA A 61 -4.66 -12.23 3.68
N VAL A 62 -5.45 -11.38 3.02
CA VAL A 62 -6.84 -11.12 3.44
C VAL A 62 -7.66 -12.41 3.48
N GLY A 63 -7.57 -13.24 2.43
CA GLY A 63 -8.27 -14.53 2.40
C GLY A 63 -7.79 -15.51 3.47
N LEU A 64 -6.49 -15.54 3.75
CA LEU A 64 -5.92 -16.40 4.80
C LEU A 64 -6.33 -15.95 6.21
N ILE A 65 -6.34 -14.64 6.47
CA ILE A 65 -6.76 -14.07 7.76
C ILE A 65 -8.24 -14.33 7.98
N ALA A 66 -9.07 -14.05 6.97
CA ALA A 66 -10.52 -14.26 7.02
C ALA A 66 -10.87 -15.76 7.20
N GLY A 67 -10.09 -16.65 6.58
CA GLY A 67 -10.25 -18.10 6.72
C GLY A 67 -9.80 -18.68 8.07
N GLY A 68 -9.22 -17.86 8.97
CA GLY A 68 -8.69 -18.33 10.25
C GLY A 68 -7.50 -19.29 10.12
N THR A 69 -6.81 -19.27 8.98
CA THR A 69 -5.61 -20.08 8.74
C THR A 69 -4.42 -19.51 9.53
N PRO A 70 -3.69 -20.34 10.31
CA PRO A 70 -2.57 -19.90 11.14
C PRO A 70 -1.35 -19.42 10.33
#